data_AF-A0A534RPX6-F1
#
_entry.id   AF-A0A534RPX6-F1
#
_cell.length_a   1.000
_cell.length_b   1.000
_cell.length_c   1.000
_cell.angle_alpha   90.00
_cell.angle_beta   90.00
_cell.angle_gamma   90.00
#
_symmetry.space_group_name_H-M   'P 1'
#
loop_
_entity.id
_entity.type
_entity.pdbx_description
1 polymer ?
#
loop_
_entity_poly.entity_id
_entity_poly.type
_entity_poly.pdbx_seq_one_letter_code
_entity_poly.pdbx_strand_id
1 'polypeptide(L)'
;MLDGGGATVPAGRVQTVRGRYERLLGDYSRAIGRVAGMTPSENGEAERLYDEASQAHEDAVRAYEEAERRYEEKHKPYEAAVAAAERVYEEKRRERVKVVEEVREQFEKAPDLYQQHFQEVLEKYQQTCAEEHEQVVAASGLYILGTERHEARRIDNQLRGRAGRQGDPGTSRFYLSLEDDLLRIFGAERIQKIMDRLGMEEGEPIEHGLVTRAIENAQKRVEAHNFDIRKHLLEYDDVMNKQREVIYQQRRSFLAGENLKSEVLEMIEELTEQTVAVYASKEVFAEEWDWKGLNDTLFRQFNFRLSVTEDERKDFTPEMLADVVREKALQVYDEKEHTFTPPVLRYLEKMILLQAMDGLWKDHLLSMDHLKEGIGLRGYGQKNPLQEYQKEAFSMFE
;
A
#
# COMPACT_ATOMS: atom_id res chain seq x y z
N MET A 1 -5.58 49.41 5.75
CA MET A 1 -6.00 49.78 7.11
C MET A 1 -7.29 49.04 7.41
N LEU A 2 -7.18 47.87 8.01
CA LEU A 2 -8.26 47.17 8.70
C LEU A 2 -7.67 46.75 10.03
N ASP A 3 -7.83 47.67 10.99
CA ASP A 3 -7.67 47.40 12.40
C ASP A 3 -8.93 46.66 12.85
N GLY A 4 -8.78 45.51 13.51
CA GLY A 4 -9.90 44.65 13.87
C GLY A 4 -9.43 43.24 14.23
N GLY A 5 -9.19 43.02 15.51
CA GLY A 5 -8.62 41.79 16.06
C GLY A 5 -9.43 40.54 15.70
N GLY A 6 -8.80 39.64 14.94
CA GLY A 6 -9.20 38.25 14.84
C GLY A 6 -8.86 37.53 16.14
N ALA A 7 -9.83 37.47 17.07
CA ALA A 7 -9.75 36.66 18.27
C ALA A 7 -9.73 35.18 17.87
N THR A 8 -8.52 34.63 17.69
CA THR A 8 -8.30 33.19 17.75
C THR A 8 -8.73 32.71 19.13
N VAL A 9 -9.83 31.97 19.20
CA VAL A 9 -10.22 31.30 20.44
C VAL A 9 -9.15 30.26 20.72
N PRO A 10 -8.44 30.32 21.86
CA PRO A 10 -7.37 29.39 22.12
C PRO A 10 -7.97 28.04 22.49
N ALA A 11 -8.09 27.13 21.51
CA ALA A 11 -8.38 25.71 21.75
C ALA A 11 -7.44 25.10 22.80
N GLY A 12 -6.21 25.64 22.89
CA GLY A 12 -5.24 25.31 23.93
C GLY A 12 -5.74 25.53 25.36
N ARG A 13 -6.54 26.57 25.65
CA ARG A 13 -7.05 26.80 27.02
C ARG A 13 -7.96 25.67 27.49
N VAL A 14 -8.78 25.09 26.60
CA VAL A 14 -9.65 23.94 26.93
C VAL A 14 -8.81 22.69 27.20
N GLN A 15 -7.76 22.45 26.41
CA GLN A 15 -6.83 21.34 26.62
C GLN A 15 -5.99 21.51 27.90
N THR A 16 -5.58 22.73 28.28
CA THR A 16 -4.87 22.98 29.56
C THR A 16 -5.74 22.69 30.79
N VAL A 17 -7.03 22.96 30.67
CA VAL A 17 -8.00 22.70 31.74
C VAL A 17 -8.31 21.20 31.81
N ARG A 18 -8.41 20.52 30.66
CA ARG A 18 -8.51 19.05 30.58
C ARG A 18 -7.27 18.36 31.17
N GLY A 19 -6.05 18.80 30.85
CA GLY A 19 -4.82 18.24 31.41
C GLY A 19 -4.61 18.53 32.90
N ARG A 20 -5.12 19.66 33.41
CA ARG A 20 -5.24 19.92 34.86
C ARG A 20 -6.28 19.02 35.52
N TYR A 21 -7.43 18.84 34.87
CA TYR A 21 -8.51 17.98 35.34
C TYR A 21 -8.09 16.50 35.41
N GLU A 22 -7.39 15.99 34.40
CA GLU A 22 -6.84 14.63 34.36
C GLU A 22 -5.76 14.43 35.46
N ARG A 23 -4.93 15.44 35.73
CA ARG A 23 -3.99 15.43 36.87
C ARG A 23 -4.71 15.40 38.22
N LEU A 24 -5.72 16.26 38.40
CA LEU A 24 -6.55 16.32 39.62
C LEU A 24 -7.37 15.05 39.85
N LEU A 25 -7.88 14.40 38.79
CA LEU A 25 -8.47 13.06 38.87
C LEU A 25 -7.46 12.02 39.36
N GLY A 26 -6.22 12.09 38.86
CA GLY A 26 -5.12 11.25 39.32
C GLY A 26 -4.77 11.49 40.79
N ASP A 27 -4.73 12.74 41.24
CA ASP A 27 -4.50 13.11 42.63
C ASP A 27 -5.66 12.69 43.55
N TYR A 28 -6.90 12.84 43.09
CA TYR A 28 -8.10 12.39 43.81
C TYR A 28 -8.15 10.86 43.95
N SER A 29 -7.83 10.11 42.88
CA SER A 29 -7.67 8.65 42.94
C SER A 29 -6.56 8.22 43.91
N ARG A 30 -5.43 8.96 43.93
CA ARG A 30 -4.34 8.72 44.89
C ARG A 30 -4.75 9.04 46.33
N ALA A 31 -5.53 10.09 46.56
CA ALA A 31 -6.05 10.46 47.87
C ALA A 31 -7.04 9.40 48.40
N ILE A 32 -7.99 8.95 47.57
CA ILE A 32 -8.90 7.83 47.90
C ILE A 32 -8.10 6.55 48.22
N GLY A 33 -7.08 6.24 47.41
CA GLY A 33 -6.21 5.08 47.66
C GLY A 33 -5.43 5.16 48.97
N ARG A 34 -5.05 6.36 49.42
CA ARG A 34 -4.39 6.59 50.73
C ARG A 34 -5.38 6.45 51.89
N VAL A 35 -6.59 7.02 51.76
CA VAL A 35 -7.65 6.95 52.77
C VAL A 35 -8.16 5.51 52.95
N ALA A 36 -8.26 4.73 51.87
CA ALA A 36 -8.64 3.31 51.92
C ALA A 36 -7.60 2.40 52.60
N GLY A 37 -6.35 2.87 52.78
CA GLY A 37 -5.25 2.12 53.40
C GLY A 37 -4.95 2.49 54.87
N MET A 38 -5.64 3.49 55.44
CA MET A 38 -5.41 3.98 56.81
C MET A 38 -6.25 3.21 57.84
N THR A 39 -5.64 2.84 58.97
CA THR A 39 -6.32 2.13 60.08
C THR A 39 -7.02 3.11 61.04
N PRO A 40 -8.03 2.69 61.83
CA PRO A 40 -9.02 3.57 62.48
C PRO A 40 -8.53 4.59 63.53
N SER A 41 -7.21 4.72 63.73
CA SER A 41 -6.59 5.62 64.71
C SER A 41 -6.29 7.02 64.15
N GLU A 42 -6.35 7.24 62.82
CA GLU A 42 -5.91 8.47 62.13
C GLU A 42 -7.07 9.25 61.47
N ASN A 43 -8.29 9.12 62.00
CA ASN A 43 -9.51 9.64 61.35
C ASN A 43 -9.47 11.15 61.03
N GLY A 44 -8.83 12.00 61.84
CA GLY A 44 -8.86 13.45 61.63
C GLY A 44 -7.96 13.98 60.50
N GLU A 45 -6.88 13.27 60.15
CA GLU A 45 -5.92 13.71 59.12
C GLU A 45 -6.30 13.15 57.75
N ALA A 46 -6.79 11.90 57.72
CA ALA A 46 -7.36 11.28 56.53
C ALA A 46 -8.63 12.02 56.04
N GLU A 47 -9.50 12.43 56.97
CA GLU A 47 -10.73 13.17 56.65
C GLU A 47 -10.41 14.57 56.10
N ARG A 48 -9.41 15.27 56.66
CA ARG A 48 -8.90 16.53 56.09
C ARG A 48 -8.33 16.38 54.69
N LEU A 49 -7.49 15.37 54.45
CA LEU A 49 -6.90 15.12 53.14
C LEU A 49 -7.97 14.75 52.10
N TYR A 50 -9.00 14.01 52.53
CA TYR A 50 -10.16 13.71 51.69
C TYR A 50 -10.95 14.97 51.35
N ASP A 51 -11.26 15.81 52.34
CA ASP A 51 -11.99 17.06 52.15
C ASP A 51 -11.23 18.03 51.24
N GLU A 52 -9.92 18.20 51.45
CA GLU A 52 -9.07 19.04 50.59
C GLU A 52 -9.02 18.52 49.14
N ALA A 53 -8.89 17.20 48.96
CA ALA A 53 -8.88 16.59 47.63
C ALA A 53 -10.26 16.67 46.94
N SER A 54 -11.35 16.50 47.69
CA SER A 54 -12.73 16.64 47.20
C SER A 54 -13.01 18.07 46.77
N GLN A 55 -12.58 19.04 47.58
CA GLN A 55 -12.76 20.46 47.27
C GLN A 55 -11.93 20.89 46.06
N ALA A 56 -10.68 20.43 45.96
CA ALA A 56 -9.85 20.63 44.77
C ALA A 56 -10.45 19.99 43.52
N HIS A 57 -11.07 18.81 43.63
CA HIS A 57 -11.78 18.16 42.53
C HIS A 57 -13.02 18.94 42.10
N GLU A 58 -13.85 19.40 43.03
CA GLU A 58 -15.02 20.24 42.74
C GLU A 58 -14.62 21.56 42.07
N ASP A 59 -13.53 22.20 42.52
CA ASP A 59 -12.98 23.40 41.89
C ASP A 59 -12.48 23.13 40.47
N ALA A 60 -11.85 21.97 40.24
CA ALA A 60 -11.40 21.53 38.92
C ALA A 60 -12.59 21.30 37.96
N VAL A 61 -13.63 20.62 38.44
CA VAL A 61 -14.87 20.39 37.67
C VAL A 61 -15.51 21.71 37.29
N ARG A 62 -15.66 22.65 38.25
CA ARG A 62 -16.19 23.99 37.98
C ARG A 62 -15.38 24.75 36.94
N ALA A 63 -14.04 24.72 37.07
CA ALA A 63 -13.16 25.37 36.11
C ALA A 63 -13.24 24.75 34.71
N TYR A 64 -13.40 23.42 34.62
CA TYR A 64 -13.62 22.70 33.37
C TYR A 64 -14.94 23.09 32.72
N GLU A 65 -16.05 23.01 33.45
CA GLU A 65 -17.38 23.38 32.94
C GLU A 65 -17.46 24.85 32.51
N GLU A 66 -16.73 25.75 33.19
CA GLU A 66 -16.65 27.16 32.80
C GLU A 66 -15.81 27.35 31.53
N ALA A 67 -14.70 26.62 31.39
CA ALA A 67 -13.88 26.65 30.19
C ALA A 67 -14.62 26.07 28.97
N GLU A 68 -15.35 24.97 29.16
CA GLU A 68 -16.18 24.34 28.13
C GLU A 68 -17.33 25.26 27.71
N ARG A 69 -18.04 25.89 28.66
CA ARG A 69 -19.04 26.93 28.34
C ARG A 69 -18.45 28.08 27.53
N ARG A 70 -17.31 28.64 27.95
CA ARG A 70 -16.65 29.73 27.21
C ARG A 70 -16.19 29.31 25.82
N TYR A 71 -15.80 28.04 25.66
CA TYR A 71 -15.48 27.48 24.36
C TYR A 71 -16.73 27.36 23.49
N GLU A 72 -17.79 26.73 23.99
CA GLU A 72 -19.06 26.60 23.26
C GLU A 72 -19.66 27.94 22.88
N GLU A 73 -19.64 28.93 23.77
CA GLU A 73 -20.13 30.30 23.53
C GLU A 73 -19.44 30.96 22.34
N LYS A 74 -18.16 30.68 22.10
CA LYS A 74 -17.40 31.21 20.97
C LYS A 74 -17.37 30.30 19.76
N HIS A 75 -17.44 28.99 19.96
CA HIS A 75 -17.33 27.98 18.91
C HIS A 75 -18.65 27.77 18.18
N LYS A 76 -19.79 27.70 18.88
CA LYS A 76 -21.11 27.51 18.26
C LYS A 76 -21.46 28.59 17.22
N PRO A 77 -21.22 29.90 17.47
CA PRO A 77 -21.46 30.93 16.45
C PRO A 77 -20.52 30.80 15.24
N TYR A 78 -19.27 30.38 15.47
CA TYR A 78 -18.30 30.18 14.41
C TYR A 78 -18.68 28.98 13.52
N GLU A 79 -19.00 27.83 14.12
CA GLU A 79 -19.46 26.65 13.38
C GLU A 79 -20.74 26.95 12.59
N ALA A 80 -21.69 27.67 13.21
CA ALA A 80 -22.90 28.10 12.52
C ALA A 80 -22.60 28.99 11.32
N ALA A 81 -21.63 29.91 11.43
CA ALA A 81 -21.21 30.77 10.34
C ALA A 81 -20.50 29.98 9.22
N VAL A 82 -19.63 29.03 9.56
CA VAL A 82 -18.96 28.15 8.59
C VAL A 82 -19.99 27.28 7.86
N ALA A 83 -20.89 26.62 8.59
CA ALA A 83 -21.93 25.78 8.01
C ALA A 83 -22.89 26.59 7.11
N ALA A 84 -23.20 27.84 7.46
CA ALA A 84 -23.98 28.73 6.62
C ALA A 84 -23.22 29.09 5.32
N ALA A 85 -21.93 29.41 5.42
CA ALA A 85 -21.09 29.70 4.26
C ALA A 85 -20.93 28.48 3.33
N GLU A 86 -20.76 27.28 3.90
CA GLU A 86 -20.70 26.01 3.15
C GLU A 86 -22.00 25.74 2.39
N ARG A 87 -23.17 25.94 3.02
CA ARG A 87 -24.47 25.79 2.33
C ARG A 87 -24.60 26.74 1.15
N VAL A 88 -24.29 28.02 1.36
CA VAL A 88 -24.34 29.03 0.29
C VAL A 88 -23.37 28.67 -0.86
N TYR A 89 -22.18 28.18 -0.53
CA TYR A 89 -21.22 27.71 -1.52
C TYR A 89 -21.74 26.50 -2.29
N GLU A 90 -22.26 25.48 -1.59
CA GLU A 90 -22.80 24.27 -2.22
C GLU A 90 -24.00 24.56 -3.13
N GLU A 91 -24.91 25.43 -2.71
CA GLU A 91 -26.07 25.85 -3.52
C GLU A 91 -25.62 26.50 -4.83
N LYS A 92 -24.75 27.52 -4.74
CA LYS A 92 -24.17 28.17 -5.93
C LYS A 92 -23.39 27.21 -6.81
N ARG A 93 -22.65 26.27 -6.21
CA ARG A 93 -21.90 25.23 -6.95
C ARG A 93 -22.85 24.31 -7.71
N ARG A 94 -23.93 23.84 -7.08
CA ARG A 94 -24.92 22.96 -7.74
C ARG A 94 -25.57 23.66 -8.92
N GLU A 95 -25.95 24.92 -8.78
CA GLU A 95 -26.51 25.72 -9.89
C GLU A 95 -25.52 25.84 -11.05
N ARG A 96 -24.25 26.18 -10.78
CA ARG A 96 -23.20 26.28 -11.81
C ARG A 96 -22.95 24.94 -12.50
N VAL A 97 -22.84 23.86 -11.74
CA VAL A 97 -22.61 22.51 -12.29
C VAL A 97 -23.76 22.08 -13.19
N LYS A 98 -25.01 22.31 -12.78
CA LYS A 98 -26.19 21.97 -13.58
C LYS A 98 -26.18 22.67 -14.93
N VAL A 99 -25.86 23.97 -14.96
CA VAL A 99 -25.78 24.72 -16.22
C VAL A 99 -24.65 24.19 -17.12
N VAL A 100 -23.49 23.85 -16.54
CA VAL A 100 -22.37 23.27 -17.31
C VAL A 100 -22.74 21.90 -17.89
N GLU A 101 -23.40 21.04 -17.12
CA GLU A 101 -23.83 19.71 -17.57
C GLU A 101 -24.88 19.81 -18.69
N GLU A 102 -25.88 20.68 -18.53
CA GLU A 102 -26.92 20.92 -19.55
C GLU A 102 -26.30 21.42 -20.87
N VAL A 103 -25.39 22.39 -20.80
CA VAL A 103 -24.71 22.93 -21.99
C VAL A 103 -23.81 21.87 -22.63
N ARG A 104 -23.10 21.07 -21.83
CA ARG A 104 -22.28 19.98 -22.33
C ARG A 104 -23.11 18.92 -23.05
N GLU A 105 -24.23 18.50 -22.48
CA GLU A 105 -25.11 17.49 -23.08
C GLU A 105 -25.71 18.00 -24.40
N GLN A 106 -26.09 19.28 -24.45
CA GLN A 106 -26.58 19.91 -25.68
C GLN A 106 -25.48 20.00 -26.74
N PHE A 107 -24.26 20.37 -26.36
CA PHE A 107 -23.12 20.47 -27.27
C PHE A 107 -22.68 19.10 -27.82
N GLU A 108 -22.67 18.04 -27.00
CA GLU A 108 -22.38 16.67 -27.44
C GLU A 108 -23.41 16.15 -28.45
N LYS A 109 -24.69 16.57 -28.33
CA LYS A 109 -25.78 16.14 -29.23
C LYS A 109 -25.75 16.83 -30.60
N ALA A 110 -25.35 18.10 -30.69
CA ALA A 110 -25.25 18.82 -31.96
C ALA A 110 -24.21 19.97 -31.91
N PRO A 111 -22.92 19.68 -32.16
CA PRO A 111 -21.83 20.64 -31.98
C PRO A 111 -22.01 21.96 -32.77
N ASP A 112 -22.40 21.87 -34.05
CA ASP A 112 -22.50 23.03 -34.94
C ASP A 112 -23.68 23.96 -34.61
N LEU A 113 -24.74 23.41 -34.00
CA LEU A 113 -25.96 24.14 -33.64
C LEU A 113 -25.84 24.85 -32.28
N TYR A 114 -25.10 24.25 -31.34
CA TYR A 114 -24.97 24.78 -29.98
C TYR A 114 -23.68 25.57 -29.74
N GLN A 115 -22.82 25.75 -30.76
CA GLN A 115 -21.59 26.52 -30.63
C GLN A 115 -21.83 27.98 -30.23
N GLN A 116 -22.88 28.62 -30.76
CA GLN A 116 -23.27 29.99 -30.39
C GLN A 116 -23.75 30.06 -28.94
N HIS A 117 -24.63 29.14 -28.53
CA HIS A 117 -25.13 29.06 -27.16
C HIS A 117 -24.00 28.78 -26.14
N PHE A 118 -23.06 27.89 -26.48
CA PHE A 118 -21.88 27.63 -25.67
C PHE A 118 -21.04 28.90 -25.49
N GLN A 119 -20.80 29.65 -26.57
CA GLN A 119 -20.02 30.89 -26.53
C GLN A 119 -20.69 31.96 -25.68
N GLU A 120 -22.01 32.15 -25.81
CA GLU A 120 -22.79 33.09 -24.98
C GLU A 120 -22.72 32.74 -23.49
N VAL A 121 -22.86 31.47 -23.14
CA VAL A 121 -22.77 30.99 -21.76
C VAL A 121 -21.35 31.15 -21.22
N LEU A 122 -20.33 30.85 -22.03
CA LEU A 122 -18.93 31.01 -21.67
C LEU A 122 -18.60 32.47 -21.35
N GLU A 123 -19.02 33.41 -22.20
CA GLU A 123 -18.79 34.85 -22.00
C GLU A 123 -19.45 35.36 -20.70
N LYS A 124 -20.70 34.97 -20.46
CA LYS A 124 -21.42 35.32 -19.21
C LYS A 124 -20.66 34.86 -17.96
N TYR A 125 -20.22 33.61 -17.93
CA TYR A 125 -19.49 33.08 -16.77
C TYR A 125 -18.06 33.59 -16.70
N GLN A 126 -17.41 33.90 -17.82
CA GLN A 126 -16.10 34.58 -17.81
C GLN A 126 -16.18 35.95 -17.14
N GLN A 127 -17.20 36.74 -17.45
CA GLN A 127 -17.41 38.04 -16.79
C GLN A 127 -17.68 37.87 -15.29
N THR A 128 -18.59 36.96 -14.93
CA THR A 128 -18.91 36.67 -13.52
C THR A 128 -17.67 36.22 -12.74
N CYS A 129 -16.87 35.33 -13.33
CA CYS A 129 -15.63 34.85 -12.72
C CYS A 129 -14.57 35.95 -12.60
N ALA A 130 -14.48 36.87 -13.56
CA ALA A 130 -13.55 38.00 -13.48
C ALA A 130 -13.90 38.95 -12.33
N GLU A 131 -15.19 39.28 -12.17
CA GLU A 131 -15.68 40.12 -11.06
C GLU A 131 -15.47 39.43 -9.69
N GLU A 132 -15.78 38.14 -9.57
CA GLU A 132 -15.51 37.36 -8.35
C GLU A 132 -14.01 37.24 -8.06
N HIS A 133 -13.19 37.10 -9.10
CA HIS A 133 -11.73 37.03 -8.96
C HIS A 133 -11.16 38.31 -8.36
N GLU A 134 -11.57 39.49 -8.83
CA GLU A 134 -11.11 40.76 -8.24
C GLU A 134 -11.48 40.88 -6.75
N GLN A 135 -12.67 40.43 -6.35
CA GLN A 135 -13.10 40.41 -4.95
C GLN A 135 -12.21 39.49 -4.09
N VAL A 136 -11.89 38.30 -4.60
CA VAL A 136 -11.03 37.33 -3.91
C VAL A 136 -9.59 37.83 -3.81
N VAL A 137 -9.05 38.41 -4.88
CA VAL A 137 -7.71 39.03 -4.89
C VAL A 137 -7.64 40.18 -3.90
N ALA A 138 -8.67 41.03 -3.84
CA ALA A 138 -8.78 42.11 -2.84
C ALA A 138 -8.86 41.57 -1.40
N ALA A 139 -9.42 40.38 -1.20
CA ALA A 139 -9.45 39.67 0.08
C ALA A 139 -8.13 38.93 0.42
N SER A 140 -7.02 39.22 -0.28
CA SER A 140 -5.70 38.55 -0.14
C SER A 140 -5.62 37.11 -0.66
N GLY A 141 -6.63 36.69 -1.44
CA GLY A 141 -6.65 35.41 -2.13
C GLY A 141 -6.87 34.19 -1.23
N LEU A 142 -6.51 33.01 -1.73
CA LEU A 142 -6.75 31.75 -1.03
C LEU A 142 -5.85 31.61 0.20
N TYR A 143 -6.45 31.38 1.36
CA TYR A 143 -5.76 31.03 2.59
C TYR A 143 -5.81 29.52 2.84
N ILE A 144 -4.64 28.88 2.85
CA ILE A 144 -4.50 27.45 3.16
C ILE A 144 -4.09 27.28 4.61
N LEU A 145 -4.95 26.60 5.37
CA LEU A 145 -4.68 26.20 6.75
C LEU A 145 -4.38 24.69 6.78
N GLY A 146 -3.14 24.34 7.10
CA GLY A 146 -2.75 22.96 7.40
C GLY A 146 -2.92 22.69 8.89
N THR A 147 -3.65 21.64 9.24
CA THR A 147 -3.92 21.24 10.63
C THR A 147 -2.87 20.30 11.20
N GLU A 148 -2.07 19.67 10.33
CA GLU A 148 -1.00 18.75 10.68
C GLU A 148 0.04 18.69 9.55
N ARG A 149 1.13 17.93 9.75
CA ARG A 149 2.09 17.58 8.70
C ARG A 149 1.77 16.21 8.14
N HIS A 150 1.79 16.09 6.82
CA HIS A 150 1.76 14.79 6.17
C HIS A 150 3.10 14.07 6.35
N GLU A 151 3.08 12.76 6.13
CA GLU A 151 4.28 11.89 6.14
C GLU A 151 5.37 12.34 5.15
N ALA A 152 4.99 13.09 4.11
CA ALA A 152 5.91 13.61 3.11
C ALA A 152 5.72 15.10 2.85
N ARG A 153 6.84 15.84 2.84
CA ARG A 153 6.93 17.27 2.55
C ARG A 153 6.36 17.63 1.18
N ARG A 154 6.43 16.70 0.21
CA ARG A 154 5.82 16.89 -1.11
C ARG A 154 4.31 17.12 -1.00
N ILE A 155 3.61 16.39 -0.13
CA ILE A 155 2.16 16.47 0.05
C ILE A 155 1.81 17.80 0.73
N ASP A 156 2.58 18.21 1.74
CA ASP A 156 2.42 19.55 2.34
C ASP A 156 2.61 20.66 1.30
N ASN A 157 3.62 20.54 0.44
CA ASN A 157 3.86 21.53 -0.61
C ASN A 157 2.77 21.53 -1.68
N GLN A 158 2.15 20.38 -1.97
CA GLN A 158 0.98 20.32 -2.84
C GLN A 158 -0.20 21.07 -2.22
N LEU A 159 -0.41 20.96 -0.91
CA LEU A 159 -1.45 21.72 -0.21
C LEU A 159 -1.14 23.22 -0.25
N ARG A 160 0.10 23.63 0.03
CA ARG A 160 0.55 25.04 -0.10
C ARG A 160 0.33 25.59 -1.50
N GLY A 161 0.72 24.82 -2.52
CA GLY A 161 0.64 25.20 -3.92
C GLY A 161 -0.78 25.31 -4.47
N ARG A 162 -1.81 25.01 -3.67
CA ARG A 162 -3.21 25.32 -4.01
C ARG A 162 -3.48 26.83 -3.95
N ALA A 163 -2.76 27.56 -3.10
CA ALA A 163 -2.79 29.03 -3.05
C ALA A 163 -1.80 29.65 -4.04
N GLY A 164 -2.07 30.90 -4.43
CA GLY A 164 -1.16 31.70 -5.26
C GLY A 164 -0.90 31.16 -6.67
N ARG A 165 -1.92 30.59 -7.30
CA ARG A 165 -1.82 30.07 -8.67
C ARG A 165 -1.74 31.24 -9.65
N GLN A 166 -0.97 31.07 -10.74
CA GLN A 166 -0.81 32.09 -11.80
C GLN A 166 -0.35 33.48 -11.33
N GLY A 167 0.27 33.57 -10.15
CA GLY A 167 0.74 34.85 -9.59
C GLY A 167 -0.29 35.56 -8.70
N ASP A 168 -1.45 34.95 -8.45
CA ASP A 168 -2.45 35.47 -7.51
C ASP A 168 -1.88 35.61 -6.08
N PRO A 169 -2.39 36.54 -5.27
CA PRO A 169 -2.10 36.55 -3.85
C PRO A 169 -2.65 35.27 -3.20
N GLY A 170 -1.93 34.79 -2.19
CA GLY A 170 -2.34 33.62 -1.44
C GLY A 170 -1.40 33.39 -0.27
N THR A 171 -1.93 32.83 0.81
CA THR A 171 -1.16 32.57 2.03
C THR A 171 -1.35 31.13 2.46
N SER A 172 -0.33 30.52 3.04
CA SER A 172 -0.46 29.21 3.65
C SER A 172 0.21 29.19 5.02
N ARG A 173 -0.45 28.56 6.00
CA ARG A 173 0.09 28.38 7.35
C ARG A 173 -0.26 26.99 7.86
N PHE A 174 0.71 26.34 8.49
CA PHE A 174 0.54 25.03 9.10
C PHE A 174 0.59 25.19 10.61
N TYR A 175 -0.39 24.62 11.29
CA TYR A 175 -0.46 24.49 12.74
C TYR A 175 -0.15 23.04 13.08
N LEU A 176 0.59 22.84 14.17
CA LEU A 176 1.07 21.52 14.58
C LEU A 176 0.90 21.38 16.08
N SER A 177 0.48 20.19 16.49
CA SER A 177 0.48 19.77 17.89
C SER A 177 1.54 18.70 18.09
N LEU A 178 2.13 18.64 19.28
CA LEU A 178 3.04 17.56 19.65
C LEU A 178 2.35 16.20 19.76
N GLU A 179 1.02 16.21 19.83
CA GLU A 179 0.17 15.03 19.86
C GLU A 179 -0.16 14.49 18.46
N ASP A 180 0.23 15.20 17.39
CA ASP A 180 0.01 14.78 16.01
C ASP A 180 0.70 13.45 15.71
N ASP A 181 0.12 12.63 14.84
CA ASP A 181 0.59 11.27 14.54
C ASP A 181 2.06 11.21 14.13
N LEU A 182 2.50 12.15 13.28
CA LEU A 182 3.90 12.24 12.84
C LEU A 182 4.86 12.43 14.01
N LEU A 183 4.49 13.26 14.99
CA LEU A 183 5.34 13.57 16.15
C LEU A 183 5.22 12.50 17.23
N ARG A 184 4.05 11.89 17.39
CA ARG A 184 3.83 10.76 18.28
C ARG A 184 4.73 9.57 17.92
N ILE A 185 4.82 9.21 16.65
CA ILE A 185 5.55 8.01 16.22
C ILE A 185 7.08 8.24 16.20
N PHE A 186 7.55 9.43 15.83
CA PHE A 186 8.98 9.65 15.55
C PHE A 186 9.68 10.68 16.44
N GLY A 187 8.96 11.52 17.19
CA GLY A 187 9.50 12.72 17.83
C GLY A 187 9.22 12.89 19.33
N ALA A 188 8.26 12.15 19.90
CA ALA A 188 7.68 12.43 21.22
C ALA A 188 8.72 12.57 22.33
N GLU A 189 9.59 11.58 22.55
CA GLU A 189 10.55 11.60 23.66
C GLU A 189 11.58 12.74 23.58
N ARG A 190 12.04 13.08 22.36
CA ARG A 190 13.05 14.13 22.17
C ARG A 190 12.45 15.51 22.34
N ILE A 191 11.21 15.70 21.88
CA ILE A 191 10.54 17.00 21.93
C ILE A 191 10.02 17.28 23.34
N GLN A 192 9.49 16.28 24.06
CA GLN A 192 9.09 16.40 25.46
C GLN A 192 10.26 16.86 26.35
N LYS A 193 11.44 16.23 26.23
CA LYS A 193 12.64 16.64 26.98
C LYS A 193 13.10 18.08 26.70
N ILE A 194 12.84 18.58 25.49
CA ILE A 194 13.15 19.97 25.12
C ILE A 194 12.16 20.92 25.80
N MET A 195 10.88 20.57 25.86
CA MET A 195 9.85 21.35 26.54
C MET A 195 10.06 21.45 28.04
N ASP A 196 10.32 20.32 28.70
CA ASP A 196 10.57 20.26 30.14
C ASP A 196 11.71 21.19 30.56
N ARG A 197 12.72 21.33 29.68
CA ARG A 197 13.89 22.18 29.90
C ARG A 197 13.63 23.66 29.63
N LEU A 198 12.71 23.97 28.72
CA LEU A 198 12.38 25.34 28.31
C LEU A 198 11.37 25.99 29.26
N GLY A 199 10.65 25.23 30.09
CA GLY A 199 9.68 25.77 31.05
C GLY A 199 8.55 26.56 30.38
N MET A 200 8.17 26.18 29.16
CA MET A 200 7.13 26.85 28.38
C MET A 200 5.75 26.66 29.03
N GLU A 201 4.97 27.73 29.09
CA GLU A 201 3.59 27.68 29.57
C GLU A 201 2.64 27.16 28.48
N GLU A 202 1.68 26.33 28.87
CA GLU A 202 0.71 25.76 27.93
C GLU A 202 -0.15 26.86 27.28
N GLY A 203 -0.19 26.88 25.94
CA GLY A 203 -0.98 27.83 25.14
C GLY A 203 -0.17 28.88 24.39
N GLU A 204 1.15 28.95 24.63
CA GLU A 204 2.05 29.81 23.85
C GLU A 204 2.52 29.11 22.55
N PRO A 205 2.49 29.81 21.39
CA PRO A 205 3.08 29.29 20.17
C PRO A 205 4.58 29.02 20.34
N ILE A 206 5.00 27.79 20.04
CA ILE A 206 6.41 27.39 20.15
C ILE A 206 7.15 27.82 18.89
N GLU A 207 7.83 28.96 18.95
CA GLU A 207 8.67 29.45 17.85
C GLU A 207 10.16 29.20 18.12
N HIS A 208 10.52 27.94 18.40
CA HIS A 208 11.91 27.56 18.70
C HIS A 208 12.55 26.78 17.56
N GLY A 209 13.71 27.24 17.07
CA GLY A 209 14.40 26.63 15.92
C GLY A 209 14.85 25.17 16.14
N LEU A 210 15.03 24.72 17.39
CA LEU A 210 15.28 23.30 17.69
C LEU A 210 14.02 22.43 17.48
N VAL A 211 12.84 22.93 17.81
CA VAL A 211 11.57 22.22 17.64
C VAL A 211 11.25 22.11 16.15
N THR A 212 11.41 23.21 15.40
CA THR A 212 11.28 23.18 13.92
C THR A 212 12.20 22.14 13.28
N ARG A 213 13.47 22.08 13.69
CA ARG A 213 14.43 21.06 13.20
C ARG A 213 14.03 19.64 13.59
N ALA A 214 13.48 19.45 14.79
CA ALA A 214 13.02 18.13 15.24
C ALA A 214 11.83 17.63 14.38
N ILE A 215 10.88 18.51 14.08
CA ILE A 215 9.73 18.21 13.20
C ILE A 215 10.21 17.86 11.78
N GLU A 216 11.12 18.65 11.20
CA GLU A 216 11.69 18.36 9.88
C GLU A 216 12.41 16.99 9.85
N ASN A 217 13.18 16.67 10.90
CA ASN A 217 13.88 15.39 11.02
C ASN A 217 12.92 14.21 11.27
N ALA A 218 11.78 14.43 11.93
CA ALA A 218 10.73 13.42 12.04
C ALA A 218 10.16 13.12 10.64
N GLN A 219 9.75 14.14 9.90
CA GLN A 219 9.21 13.99 8.55
C GLN A 219 10.20 13.29 7.60
N LYS A 220 11.48 13.70 7.58
CA LYS A 220 12.52 13.03 6.76
C LYS A 220 12.69 11.55 7.10
N ARG A 221 12.55 11.16 8.37
CA ARG A 221 12.62 9.76 8.79
C ARG A 221 11.43 8.96 8.28
N VAL A 222 10.22 9.53 8.32
CA VAL A 222 9.02 8.89 7.76
C VAL A 222 9.16 8.72 6.25
N GLU A 223 9.64 9.75 5.55
CA GLU A 223 9.89 9.67 4.11
C GLU A 223 10.91 8.58 3.75
N ALA A 224 12.02 8.51 4.49
CA ALA A 224 13.04 7.48 4.32
C ALA A 224 12.47 6.07 4.59
N HIS A 225 11.70 5.91 5.66
CA HIS A 225 11.05 4.64 5.97
C HIS A 225 10.08 4.18 4.88
N ASN A 226 9.22 5.08 4.38
CA ASN A 226 8.32 4.82 3.27
C ASN A 226 9.06 4.57 1.95
N PHE A 227 10.22 5.19 1.76
CA PHE A 227 11.10 4.89 0.63
C PHE A 227 11.68 3.48 0.73
N ASP A 228 12.19 3.09 1.90
CA ASP A 228 12.76 1.76 2.13
C ASP A 228 11.71 0.64 1.96
N ILE A 229 10.48 0.84 2.48
CA ILE A 229 9.36 -0.09 2.27
C ILE A 229 9.10 -0.28 0.77
N ARG A 230 9.00 0.81 0.01
CA ARG A 230 8.75 0.75 -1.44
C ARG A 230 9.91 0.14 -2.20
N LYS A 231 11.14 0.45 -1.80
CA LYS A 231 12.34 -0.15 -2.38
C LYS A 231 12.34 -1.66 -2.18
N HIS A 232 12.09 -2.14 -0.96
CA HIS A 232 12.00 -3.57 -0.71
C HIS A 232 10.85 -4.21 -1.50
N LEU A 233 9.66 -3.60 -1.51
CA LEU A 233 8.55 -4.12 -2.29
C LEU A 233 8.90 -4.28 -3.79
N LEU A 234 9.60 -3.30 -4.37
CA LEU A 234 10.11 -3.37 -5.74
C LEU A 234 11.15 -4.47 -5.92
N GLU A 235 12.12 -4.59 -5.02
CA GLU A 235 13.19 -5.60 -5.09
C GLU A 235 12.63 -7.04 -5.10
N TYR A 236 11.58 -7.32 -4.32
CA TYR A 236 10.90 -8.62 -4.34
C TYR A 236 10.05 -8.81 -5.61
N ASP A 237 9.37 -7.77 -6.08
CA ASP A 237 8.57 -7.84 -7.31
C ASP A 237 9.44 -8.00 -8.55
N ASP A 238 10.64 -7.41 -8.61
CA ASP A 238 11.55 -7.52 -9.75
C ASP A 238 11.90 -8.99 -10.08
N VAL A 239 11.99 -9.85 -9.06
CA VAL A 239 12.22 -11.30 -9.23
C VAL A 239 11.01 -11.95 -9.90
N MET A 240 9.82 -11.70 -9.36
CA MET A 240 8.56 -12.22 -9.92
C MET A 240 8.28 -11.66 -11.31
N ASN A 241 8.64 -10.41 -11.56
CA ASN A 241 8.41 -9.75 -12.83
C ASN A 241 9.19 -10.42 -13.96
N LYS A 242 10.45 -10.78 -13.73
CA LYS A 242 11.26 -11.54 -14.70
C LYS A 242 10.64 -12.90 -15.02
N GLN A 243 10.18 -13.62 -14.00
CA GLN A 243 9.50 -14.91 -14.21
C GLN A 243 8.19 -14.74 -14.98
N ARG A 244 7.39 -13.72 -14.64
CA ARG A 244 6.15 -13.36 -15.37
C ARG A 244 6.42 -13.05 -16.82
N GLU A 245 7.48 -12.30 -17.13
CA GLU A 245 7.84 -11.96 -18.52
C GLU A 245 8.06 -13.23 -19.35
N VAL A 246 8.84 -14.19 -18.85
CA VAL A 246 9.09 -15.47 -19.52
C VAL A 246 7.79 -16.27 -19.71
N ILE A 247 7.02 -16.48 -18.64
CA ILE A 247 5.78 -17.27 -18.71
C ILE A 247 4.74 -16.59 -19.60
N TYR A 248 4.58 -15.28 -19.52
CA TYR A 248 3.61 -14.56 -20.34
C TYR A 248 4.01 -14.52 -21.80
N GLN A 249 5.30 -14.47 -22.10
CA GLN A 249 5.81 -14.61 -23.46
C GLN A 249 5.50 -16.01 -24.01
N GLN A 250 5.79 -17.07 -23.24
CA GLN A 250 5.52 -18.45 -23.66
C GLN A 250 4.02 -18.72 -23.82
N ARG A 251 3.21 -18.27 -22.86
CA ARG A 251 1.75 -18.36 -22.91
C ARG A 251 1.18 -17.63 -24.12
N ARG A 252 1.70 -16.44 -24.44
CA ARG A 252 1.30 -15.70 -25.64
C ARG A 252 1.71 -16.43 -26.90
N SER A 253 2.88 -17.07 -26.92
CA SER A 253 3.32 -17.93 -28.03
C SER A 253 2.31 -19.07 -28.27
N PHE A 254 1.91 -19.79 -27.22
CA PHE A 254 0.93 -20.87 -27.34
C PHE A 254 -0.45 -20.38 -27.78
N LEU A 255 -0.89 -19.21 -27.31
CA LEU A 255 -2.16 -18.61 -27.73
C LEU A 255 -2.14 -18.13 -29.19
N ALA A 256 -1.02 -17.58 -29.66
CA ALA A 256 -0.87 -17.11 -31.03
C ALA A 256 -0.53 -18.23 -32.02
N GLY A 257 0.10 -19.31 -31.54
CA GLY A 257 0.52 -20.45 -32.34
C GLY A 257 -0.68 -21.15 -32.98
N GLU A 258 -0.63 -21.27 -34.30
CA GLU A 258 -1.56 -22.07 -35.10
C GLU A 258 -1.15 -23.55 -35.11
N ASN A 259 0.15 -23.84 -34.98
CA ASN A 259 0.71 -25.18 -34.92
C ASN A 259 1.81 -25.23 -33.85
N LEU A 260 1.64 -26.10 -32.86
CA LEU A 260 2.58 -26.31 -31.75
C LEU A 260 3.28 -27.67 -31.85
N LYS A 261 3.34 -28.29 -33.06
CA LYS A 261 3.98 -29.60 -33.26
C LYS A 261 5.40 -29.58 -32.74
N SER A 262 6.17 -28.62 -33.23
CA SER A 262 7.61 -28.50 -33.04
C SER A 262 7.94 -28.49 -31.57
N GLU A 263 7.23 -27.66 -30.81
CA GLU A 263 7.38 -27.51 -29.38
C GLU A 263 7.08 -28.82 -28.65
N VAL A 264 6.00 -29.52 -29.04
CA VAL A 264 5.66 -30.82 -28.46
C VAL A 264 6.69 -31.89 -28.79
N LEU A 265 7.22 -31.91 -30.02
CA LEU A 265 8.27 -32.84 -30.42
C LEU A 265 9.56 -32.56 -29.65
N GLU A 266 9.98 -31.30 -29.53
CA GLU A 266 11.14 -30.89 -28.72
C GLU A 266 10.98 -31.35 -27.26
N MET A 267 9.79 -31.14 -26.66
CA MET A 267 9.50 -31.65 -25.31
C MET A 267 9.59 -33.18 -25.22
N ILE A 268 9.15 -33.91 -26.25
CA ILE A 268 9.28 -35.38 -26.27
C ILE A 268 10.75 -35.76 -26.30
N GLU A 269 11.55 -35.13 -27.17
CA GLU A 269 12.98 -35.39 -27.28
C GLU A 269 13.70 -35.18 -25.94
N GLU A 270 13.53 -34.01 -25.32
CA GLU A 270 14.13 -33.69 -24.03
C GLU A 270 13.70 -34.67 -22.93
N LEU A 271 12.41 -35.00 -22.83
CA LEU A 271 11.90 -35.93 -21.82
C LEU A 271 12.44 -37.35 -22.02
N THR A 272 12.61 -37.79 -23.26
CA THR A 272 13.18 -39.12 -23.54
C THR A 272 14.65 -39.19 -23.14
N GLU A 273 15.44 -38.17 -23.45
CA GLU A 273 16.85 -38.09 -23.05
C GLU A 273 17.01 -38.05 -21.53
N GLN A 274 16.23 -37.20 -20.85
CA GLN A 274 16.24 -37.11 -19.38
C GLN A 274 15.84 -38.43 -18.73
N THR A 275 14.79 -39.09 -19.23
CA THR A 275 14.33 -40.37 -18.71
C THR A 275 15.41 -41.44 -18.85
N VAL A 276 16.05 -41.53 -20.01
CA VAL A 276 17.13 -42.50 -20.23
C VAL A 276 18.33 -42.19 -19.34
N ALA A 277 18.72 -40.92 -19.19
CA ALA A 277 19.85 -40.53 -18.34
C ALA A 277 19.67 -40.92 -16.85
N VAL A 278 18.42 -40.94 -16.35
CA VAL A 278 18.12 -41.37 -14.96
C VAL A 278 18.34 -42.87 -14.75
N TYR A 279 17.99 -43.70 -15.74
CA TYR A 279 17.99 -45.17 -15.59
C TYR A 279 19.17 -45.88 -16.26
N ALA A 280 19.83 -45.24 -17.22
CA ALA A 280 20.94 -45.76 -18.00
C ALA A 280 22.19 -44.88 -17.79
N SER A 281 22.90 -45.11 -16.68
CA SER A 281 24.15 -44.43 -16.40
C SER A 281 25.27 -44.93 -17.31
N LYS A 282 26.12 -44.02 -17.78
CA LYS A 282 27.32 -44.33 -18.57
C LYS A 282 28.38 -45.12 -17.78
N GLU A 283 28.27 -45.13 -16.46
CA GLU A 283 29.22 -45.79 -15.55
C GLU A 283 28.87 -47.25 -15.28
N VAL A 284 27.68 -47.69 -15.68
CA VAL A 284 27.13 -49.02 -15.39
C VAL A 284 26.93 -49.77 -16.70
N PHE A 285 27.24 -51.07 -16.71
CA PHE A 285 27.01 -51.91 -17.88
C PHE A 285 25.52 -52.02 -18.20
N ALA A 286 25.18 -52.08 -19.48
CA ALA A 286 23.79 -52.08 -19.94
C ALA A 286 22.94 -53.23 -19.36
N GLU A 287 23.56 -54.34 -18.96
CA GLU A 287 22.92 -55.47 -18.30
C GLU A 287 22.37 -55.12 -16.90
N GLU A 288 23.02 -54.19 -16.20
CA GLU A 288 22.73 -53.80 -14.82
C GLU A 288 21.84 -52.54 -14.72
N TRP A 289 21.44 -51.96 -15.84
CA TRP A 289 20.48 -50.84 -15.84
C TRP A 289 19.13 -51.26 -15.28
N ASP A 290 18.40 -50.31 -14.70
CA ASP A 290 17.04 -50.54 -14.22
C ASP A 290 16.03 -50.54 -15.38
N TRP A 291 16.07 -51.60 -16.20
CA TRP A 291 15.16 -51.81 -17.31
C TRP A 291 13.69 -51.88 -16.89
N LYS A 292 13.42 -52.32 -15.66
CA LYS A 292 12.06 -52.40 -15.13
C LYS A 292 11.54 -50.99 -14.82
N GLY A 293 12.31 -50.19 -14.08
CA GLY A 293 11.99 -48.80 -13.75
C GLY A 293 11.88 -47.92 -15.00
N LEU A 294 12.76 -48.13 -15.99
CA LEU A 294 12.67 -47.47 -17.29
C LEU A 294 11.34 -47.80 -18.00
N ASN A 295 11.01 -49.09 -18.13
CA ASN A 295 9.76 -49.51 -18.79
C ASN A 295 8.51 -49.01 -18.07
N ASP A 296 8.50 -49.04 -16.73
CA ASP A 296 7.36 -48.54 -15.95
C ASP A 296 7.21 -47.01 -16.06
N THR A 297 8.31 -46.27 -16.26
CA THR A 297 8.28 -44.82 -16.50
C THR A 297 7.83 -44.49 -17.92
N LEU A 298 8.40 -45.15 -18.92
CA LEU A 298 7.99 -45.00 -20.32
C LEU A 298 6.51 -45.34 -20.53
N PHE A 299 6.01 -46.37 -19.84
CA PHE A 299 4.60 -46.72 -19.91
C PHE A 299 3.70 -45.64 -19.28
N ARG A 300 4.09 -45.07 -18.14
CA ARG A 300 3.31 -44.00 -17.50
C ARG A 300 3.29 -42.71 -18.32
N GLN A 301 4.39 -42.38 -18.99
CA GLN A 301 4.57 -41.08 -19.64
C GLN A 301 4.16 -41.11 -21.12
N PHE A 302 4.53 -42.17 -21.84
CA PHE A 302 4.31 -42.31 -23.29
C PHE A 302 3.37 -43.47 -23.67
N ASN A 303 2.93 -44.29 -22.71
CA ASN A 303 2.03 -45.44 -22.94
C ASN A 303 2.60 -46.54 -23.84
N PHE A 304 3.91 -46.78 -23.77
CA PHE A 304 4.54 -47.94 -24.41
C PHE A 304 5.57 -48.62 -23.50
N ARG A 305 5.97 -49.84 -23.86
CA ARG A 305 7.05 -50.59 -23.20
C ARG A 305 8.04 -51.05 -24.26
N LEU A 306 9.32 -51.02 -23.92
CA LEU A 306 10.38 -51.58 -24.74
C LEU A 306 10.37 -53.10 -24.57
N SER A 307 10.33 -53.82 -25.69
CA SER A 307 10.47 -55.28 -25.73
C SER A 307 11.89 -55.61 -26.15
N VAL A 308 12.84 -55.48 -25.22
CA VAL A 308 14.25 -55.81 -25.43
C VAL A 308 14.60 -57.10 -24.69
N THR A 309 15.08 -58.09 -25.43
CA THR A 309 15.53 -59.38 -24.90
C THR A 309 16.84 -59.24 -24.12
N GLU A 310 17.15 -60.18 -23.22
CA GLU A 310 18.38 -60.11 -22.40
C GLU A 310 19.67 -60.11 -23.23
N ASP A 311 19.66 -60.75 -24.40
CA ASP A 311 20.81 -60.77 -25.31
C ASP A 311 21.00 -59.43 -26.04
N GLU A 312 19.91 -58.76 -26.42
CA GLU A 312 19.96 -57.43 -27.07
C GLU A 312 20.41 -56.33 -26.13
N ARG A 313 20.16 -56.46 -24.80
CA ARG A 313 20.52 -55.45 -23.79
C ARG A 313 22.02 -55.15 -23.75
N LYS A 314 22.86 -56.12 -24.11
CA LYS A 314 24.32 -56.04 -24.00
C LYS A 314 24.94 -55.06 -25.00
N ASP A 315 24.25 -54.84 -26.11
CA ASP A 315 24.73 -54.01 -27.22
C ASP A 315 24.27 -52.55 -27.13
N PHE A 316 23.47 -52.19 -26.12
CA PHE A 316 22.98 -50.83 -25.96
C PHE A 316 24.01 -49.93 -25.30
N THR A 317 24.29 -48.79 -25.93
CA THR A 317 24.86 -47.62 -25.26
C THR A 317 23.73 -46.69 -24.80
N PRO A 318 23.96 -45.82 -23.80
CA PRO A 318 22.96 -44.84 -23.36
C PRO A 318 22.47 -43.96 -24.52
N GLU A 319 23.36 -43.58 -25.44
CA GLU A 319 23.00 -42.81 -26.63
C GLU A 319 22.10 -43.61 -27.58
N MET A 320 22.43 -44.88 -27.86
CA MET A 320 21.59 -45.74 -28.69
C MET A 320 20.23 -46.01 -28.06
N LEU A 321 20.18 -46.18 -26.73
CA LEU A 321 18.93 -46.36 -26.01
C LEU A 321 18.07 -45.09 -26.08
N ALA A 322 18.67 -43.91 -25.92
CA ALA A 322 17.97 -42.64 -26.07
C ALA A 322 17.36 -42.49 -27.47
N ASP A 323 18.13 -42.82 -28.52
CA ASP A 323 17.64 -42.79 -29.91
C ASP A 323 16.46 -43.74 -30.12
N VAL A 324 16.56 -44.99 -29.64
CA VAL A 324 15.48 -46.00 -29.77
C VAL A 324 14.22 -45.58 -29.01
N VAL A 325 14.38 -45.04 -27.79
CA VAL A 325 13.26 -44.55 -26.99
C VAL A 325 12.60 -43.35 -27.68
N ARG A 326 13.40 -42.40 -28.18
CA ARG A 326 12.93 -41.22 -28.92
C ARG A 326 12.13 -41.65 -30.15
N GLU A 327 12.68 -42.52 -30.99
CA GLU A 327 11.99 -43.00 -32.18
C GLU A 327 10.65 -43.69 -31.85
N LYS A 328 10.61 -44.49 -30.77
CA LYS A 328 9.36 -45.10 -30.32
C LYS A 328 8.35 -44.09 -29.78
N ALA A 329 8.80 -43.09 -29.02
CA ALA A 329 7.92 -42.01 -28.56
C ALA A 329 7.33 -41.20 -29.73
N LEU A 330 8.15 -40.89 -30.74
CA LEU A 330 7.71 -40.21 -31.95
C LEU A 330 6.71 -41.06 -32.76
N GLN A 331 6.94 -42.37 -32.90
CA GLN A 331 5.99 -43.27 -33.55
C GLN A 331 4.63 -43.29 -32.85
N VAL A 332 4.61 -43.37 -31.51
CA VAL A 332 3.36 -43.31 -30.73
C VAL A 332 2.65 -41.97 -30.90
N TYR A 333 3.40 -40.88 -31.00
CA TYR A 333 2.85 -39.57 -31.27
C TYR A 333 2.23 -39.48 -32.68
N ASP A 334 2.91 -39.98 -33.71
CA ASP A 334 2.39 -40.01 -35.08
C ASP A 334 1.14 -40.91 -35.19
N GLU A 335 1.11 -42.05 -34.50
CA GLU A 335 -0.09 -42.90 -34.39
C GLU A 335 -1.29 -42.15 -33.78
N LYS A 336 -1.05 -41.31 -32.78
CA LYS A 336 -2.09 -40.42 -32.22
C LYS A 336 -2.54 -39.38 -33.24
N GLU A 337 -1.63 -38.79 -34.01
CA GLU A 337 -1.98 -37.83 -35.06
C GLU A 337 -2.86 -38.45 -36.15
N HIS A 338 -2.55 -39.70 -36.55
CA HIS A 338 -3.40 -40.46 -37.46
C HIS A 338 -4.78 -40.77 -36.87
N THR A 339 -4.86 -41.07 -35.57
CA THR A 339 -6.11 -41.43 -34.89
C THR A 339 -7.03 -40.22 -34.72
N PHE A 340 -6.50 -39.09 -34.27
CA PHE A 340 -7.29 -37.89 -33.96
C PHE A 340 -7.46 -36.94 -35.15
N THR A 341 -6.64 -37.10 -36.19
CA THR A 341 -6.44 -36.15 -37.32
C THR A 341 -5.65 -34.90 -36.92
N PRO A 342 -4.84 -34.32 -37.84
CA PRO A 342 -3.97 -33.19 -37.50
C PRO A 342 -4.70 -31.97 -36.91
N PRO A 343 -5.83 -31.47 -37.45
CA PRO A 343 -6.49 -30.27 -36.92
C PRO A 343 -6.97 -30.42 -35.47
N VAL A 344 -7.49 -31.61 -35.12
CA VAL A 344 -7.94 -31.91 -33.77
C VAL A 344 -6.75 -32.03 -32.82
N LEU A 345 -5.67 -32.70 -33.25
CA LEU A 345 -4.49 -32.87 -32.42
C LEU A 345 -3.81 -31.52 -32.12
N ARG A 346 -3.72 -30.59 -33.08
CA ARG A 346 -3.24 -29.21 -32.84
C ARG A 346 -4.04 -28.48 -31.77
N TYR A 347 -5.36 -28.61 -31.82
CA TYR A 347 -6.24 -28.00 -30.83
C TYR A 347 -6.02 -28.61 -29.44
N LEU A 348 -5.91 -29.94 -29.36
CA LEU A 348 -5.66 -30.64 -28.10
C LEU A 348 -4.31 -30.26 -27.48
N GLU A 349 -3.24 -30.20 -28.29
CA GLU A 349 -1.91 -29.77 -27.82
C GLU A 349 -1.96 -28.38 -27.20
N LYS A 350 -2.57 -27.43 -27.91
CA LYS A 350 -2.73 -26.06 -27.42
C LYS A 350 -3.51 -26.02 -26.10
N MET A 351 -4.63 -26.74 -26.01
CA MET A 351 -5.42 -26.80 -24.77
C MET A 351 -4.61 -27.39 -23.62
N ILE A 352 -3.95 -28.53 -23.84
CA ILE A 352 -3.19 -29.24 -22.80
C ILE A 352 -2.01 -28.39 -22.33
N LEU A 353 -1.26 -27.78 -23.24
CA LEU A 353 -0.12 -26.92 -22.90
C LEU A 353 -0.55 -25.69 -22.11
N LEU A 354 -1.60 -25.01 -22.53
CA LEU A 354 -2.12 -23.86 -21.79
C LEU A 354 -2.65 -24.25 -20.41
N GLN A 355 -3.38 -25.37 -20.31
CA GLN A 355 -3.91 -25.84 -19.04
C GLN A 355 -2.79 -26.27 -18.07
N ALA A 356 -1.79 -27.00 -18.57
CA ALA A 356 -0.64 -27.42 -17.78
C ALA A 356 0.18 -26.22 -17.30
N MET A 357 0.50 -25.29 -18.20
CA MET A 357 1.22 -24.06 -17.88
C MET A 357 0.47 -23.19 -16.87
N ASP A 358 -0.81 -22.91 -17.10
CA ASP A 358 -1.61 -22.08 -16.19
C ASP A 358 -1.81 -22.77 -14.83
N GLY A 359 -1.81 -24.10 -14.78
CA GLY A 359 -1.85 -24.88 -13.54
C GLY A 359 -0.54 -24.75 -12.75
N LEU A 360 0.59 -25.14 -13.37
CA LEU A 360 1.91 -25.08 -12.75
C LEU A 360 2.30 -23.66 -12.33
N TRP A 361 1.94 -22.66 -13.14
CA TRP A 361 2.21 -21.25 -12.79
C TRP A 361 1.43 -20.80 -11.56
N LYS A 362 0.18 -21.24 -11.37
CA LYS A 362 -0.59 -20.92 -10.16
C LYS A 362 0.01 -21.56 -8.92
N ASP A 363 0.44 -22.82 -9.02
CA ASP A 363 1.09 -23.52 -7.92
C ASP A 363 2.44 -22.88 -7.57
N HIS A 364 3.19 -22.43 -8.58
CA HIS A 364 4.40 -21.64 -8.40
C HIS A 364 4.13 -20.31 -7.70
N LEU A 365 3.13 -19.54 -8.14
CA LEU A 365 2.73 -18.29 -7.49
C LEU A 365 2.40 -18.49 -6.01
N LEU A 366 1.62 -19.53 -5.68
CA LEU A 366 1.30 -19.86 -4.29
C LEU A 366 2.57 -20.21 -3.48
N SER A 367 3.48 -20.96 -4.08
CA SER A 367 4.74 -21.33 -3.44
C SER A 367 5.65 -20.10 -3.22
N MET A 368 5.64 -19.16 -4.16
CA MET A 368 6.34 -17.88 -4.07
C MET A 368 5.77 -16.97 -2.98
N ASP A 369 4.45 -16.96 -2.77
CA ASP A 369 3.82 -16.24 -1.67
C ASP A 369 4.26 -16.81 -0.32
N HIS A 370 4.22 -18.13 -0.14
CA HIS A 370 4.73 -18.78 1.08
C HIS A 370 6.22 -18.52 1.31
N LEU A 371 7.03 -18.55 0.24
CA LEU A 371 8.45 -18.24 0.32
C LEU A 371 8.66 -16.79 0.82
N LYS A 372 7.92 -15.83 0.27
CA LYS A 372 8.02 -14.42 0.65
C LYS A 372 7.64 -14.17 2.11
N GLU A 373 6.62 -14.84 2.62
CA GLU A 373 6.23 -14.74 4.04
C GLU A 373 7.30 -15.34 4.97
N GLY A 374 7.90 -16.48 4.60
CA GLY A 374 8.88 -17.19 5.42
C GLY A 374 10.30 -16.63 5.38
N ILE A 375 10.71 -15.99 4.27
CA ILE A 375 12.12 -15.65 4.03
C ILE A 375 12.67 -14.63 5.03
N GLY A 376 11.81 -13.78 5.60
CA GLY A 376 12.20 -12.80 6.62
C GLY A 376 12.91 -13.43 7.82
N LEU A 377 12.57 -14.68 8.16
CA LEU A 377 13.19 -15.42 9.27
C LEU A 377 14.67 -15.76 9.01
N ARG A 378 15.14 -15.78 7.76
CA ARG A 378 16.56 -16.00 7.45
C ARG A 378 17.45 -14.84 7.89
N GLY A 379 16.87 -13.66 8.13
CA GLY A 379 17.56 -12.51 8.70
C GLY A 379 18.16 -12.80 10.09
N TYR A 380 17.56 -13.71 10.88
CA TYR A 380 18.12 -14.12 12.17
C TYR A 380 19.47 -14.83 12.05
N GLY A 381 19.74 -15.47 10.92
CA GLY A 381 21.01 -16.14 10.63
C GLY A 381 22.08 -15.22 10.03
N GLN A 382 21.91 -13.89 10.10
CA GLN A 382 22.80 -12.89 9.47
C GLN A 382 22.91 -13.03 7.95
N LYS A 383 21.95 -13.72 7.32
CA LYS A 383 21.85 -13.80 5.87
C LYS A 383 20.95 -12.69 5.35
N ASN A 384 21.23 -12.19 4.14
CA ASN A 384 20.36 -11.22 3.49
C ASN A 384 19.10 -11.94 2.95
N PRO A 385 17.89 -11.64 3.47
CA PRO A 385 16.66 -12.31 3.03
C PRO A 385 16.39 -12.17 1.54
N LEU A 386 16.72 -11.03 0.93
CA LEU A 386 16.48 -10.79 -0.49
C LEU A 386 17.33 -11.70 -1.39
N GLN A 387 18.60 -11.92 -1.02
CA GLN A 387 19.48 -12.81 -1.79
C GLN A 387 19.05 -14.28 -1.67
N GLU A 388 18.64 -14.68 -0.48
CA GLU A 388 18.11 -16.02 -0.24
C GLU A 388 16.78 -16.23 -0.99
N TYR A 389 15.90 -15.24 -0.99
CA TYR A 389 14.67 -15.22 -1.79
C TYR A 389 14.98 -15.38 -3.28
N GLN A 390 15.90 -14.59 -3.83
CA GLN A 390 16.30 -14.68 -5.24
C GLN A 390 16.82 -16.05 -5.63
N LYS A 391 17.66 -16.66 -4.78
CA LYS A 391 18.25 -17.97 -5.02
C LYS A 391 17.19 -19.07 -5.04
N GLU A 392 16.30 -19.07 -4.05
CA GLU A 392 15.27 -20.09 -3.91
C GLU A 392 14.16 -19.91 -4.95
N ALA A 393 13.75 -18.67 -5.21
CA ALA A 393 12.82 -18.32 -6.29
C ALA A 393 13.30 -18.80 -7.66
N PHE A 394 14.60 -18.67 -7.92
CA PHE A 394 15.21 -19.15 -9.16
C PHE A 394 15.19 -20.69 -9.22
N SER A 395 15.62 -21.37 -8.15
CA SER A 395 15.61 -22.83 -8.07
C SER A 395 14.22 -23.46 -8.11
N MET A 396 13.17 -22.72 -7.74
CA MET A 396 11.78 -23.17 -7.86
C MET A 396 11.20 -22.95 -9.25
N PHE A 397 11.81 -22.03 -10.02
CA PHE A 397 11.36 -21.67 -11.36
C PHE A 397 12.01 -22.52 -12.46
N GLU A 398 13.29 -22.89 -12.28
CA GLU A 398 13.93 -23.99 -13.02
C GLU A 398 13.29 -25.33 -12.66
#